data_AF-A0A8J1LM18-F1
#
_entry.id   AF-A0A8J1LM18-F1
#
_cell.length_a   1.000
_cell.length_b   1.000
_cell.length_c   1.000
_cell.angle_alpha   90.00
_cell.angle_beta   90.00
_cell.angle_gamma   90.00
#
_symmetry.space_group_name_H-M   'P 1'
#
loop_
_entity.id
_entity.type
_entity.pdbx_description
1 polymer ?
#
loop_
_entity_poly.entity_id
_entity_poly.type
_entity_poly.pdbx_seq_one_letter_code
_entity_poly.pdbx_strand_id
1 'polypeptide(L)'
;MSKRIQVCRLTGMATGSTPFTCSSSTFAYSEQDIAKILEGVGGDDFPSSGVPPLDDCCKQLLFKQKKELNIHMHITALAQYVKSKRIPRGLRLSIQPNLCTEDPVLIQRWQEICNKCSIDLMVLTIERLQEKASSVGLEVSALKEQVIAAKGSAQADAVFSEQGELLRKHREAVSARKARKYERDALDYVHNKVYTWQEDRSIQRTMGENRGRFRRQQCWQYRSHYNGRRSPRDSSTDSMGGFSSGSEFNRSGDTAIAQPEQYSQHFYRASQQTIPAPFLDQRTQKKNPRFPIPREAYPQRNKAKR
;
A
#
# COMPACT_ATOMS: atom_id res chain seq x y z
N MET A 1 37.24 -14.57 76.54
CA MET A 1 36.80 -14.84 77.93
C MET A 1 35.29 -14.71 78.01
N SER A 2 34.66 -15.66 78.68
CA SER A 2 33.21 -15.89 78.91
C SER A 2 32.28 -14.67 78.99
N LYS A 3 31.04 -14.84 78.50
CA LYS A 3 29.87 -15.16 79.34
C LYS A 3 28.60 -15.46 78.51
N ARG A 4 27.97 -16.60 78.84
CA ARG A 4 26.56 -16.98 78.57
C ARG A 4 25.60 -16.02 79.26
N ILE A 5 24.39 -15.81 78.70
CA ILE A 5 23.11 -15.86 79.44
C ILE A 5 22.00 -16.42 78.51
N GLN A 6 21.29 -17.43 78.99
CA GLN A 6 20.02 -17.98 78.47
C GLN A 6 18.84 -17.11 78.92
N VAL A 7 17.77 -17.01 78.12
CA VAL A 7 16.39 -17.02 78.67
C VAL A 7 15.46 -17.78 77.72
N CYS A 8 14.66 -18.66 78.32
CA CYS A 8 13.65 -19.51 77.70
C CYS A 8 12.27 -18.85 77.59
N ARG A 9 11.49 -19.36 76.63
CA ARG A 9 10.03 -19.57 76.57
C ARG A 9 9.08 -18.36 76.67
N LEU A 10 8.16 -18.31 75.69
CA LEU A 10 6.72 -18.50 75.96
C LEU A 10 5.99 -18.98 74.71
N THR A 11 5.23 -20.05 74.90
CA THR A 11 4.20 -20.61 74.01
C THR A 11 2.99 -19.68 73.94
N GLY A 12 2.43 -19.50 72.74
CA GLY A 12 1.19 -18.75 72.49
C GLY A 12 0.40 -19.40 71.36
N MET A 13 -0.89 -19.66 71.60
CA MET A 13 -1.75 -20.59 70.86
C MET A 13 -2.29 -20.05 69.52
N ALA A 14 -2.73 -21.01 68.71
CA ALA A 14 -3.53 -20.95 67.50
C ALA A 14 -4.59 -19.83 67.41
N THR A 15 -4.81 -19.33 66.20
CA THR A 15 -6.11 -19.40 65.50
C THR A 15 -5.91 -19.21 64.00
N GLY A 16 -6.61 -20.03 63.22
CA GLY A 16 -6.47 -20.08 61.77
C GLY A 16 -7.02 -18.86 61.04
N SER A 17 -6.35 -18.56 59.93
CA SER A 17 -6.97 -17.98 58.75
C SER A 17 -6.08 -18.40 57.59
N THR A 18 -6.54 -19.35 56.79
CA THR A 18 -5.94 -19.70 55.50
C THR A 18 -6.33 -18.61 54.49
N PRO A 19 -5.41 -17.74 54.02
CA PRO A 19 -5.56 -17.22 52.68
C PRO A 19 -5.23 -18.37 51.73
N PHE A 20 -6.20 -18.78 50.92
CA PHE A 20 -5.93 -19.50 49.69
C PHE A 20 -5.07 -18.59 48.80
N THR A 21 -3.75 -18.64 48.98
CA THR A 21 -2.82 -18.21 47.96
C THR A 21 -2.90 -19.25 46.86
N CYS A 22 -3.66 -18.94 45.82
CA CYS A 22 -3.52 -19.60 44.54
C CYS A 22 -2.16 -19.19 43.96
N SER A 23 -1.07 -19.69 44.56
CA SER A 23 0.24 -19.63 43.95
C SER A 23 0.16 -20.55 42.74
N SER A 24 0.03 -19.96 41.56
CA SER A 24 0.43 -20.59 40.31
C SER A 24 1.87 -21.06 40.50
N SER A 25 2.03 -22.31 40.96
CA SER A 25 3.32 -22.98 41.00
C SER A 25 3.68 -23.25 39.54
N THR A 26 4.28 -22.24 38.92
CA THR A 26 4.79 -22.36 37.56
C THR A 26 5.99 -23.29 37.66
N PHE A 27 5.82 -24.51 37.18
CA PHE A 27 6.91 -25.46 37.02
C PHE A 27 8.02 -24.78 36.22
N ALA A 28 9.19 -24.61 36.83
CA ALA A 28 10.38 -24.06 36.21
C ALA A 28 11.45 -25.15 36.22
N TYR A 29 12.03 -25.42 35.05
CA TYR A 29 13.17 -26.33 34.94
C TYR A 29 14.35 -25.75 35.73
N SER A 30 15.05 -26.60 36.48
CA SER A 30 16.31 -26.18 37.10
C SER A 30 17.34 -25.91 36.00
N GLU A 31 18.35 -25.05 36.27
CA GLU A 31 19.40 -24.78 35.28
C GLU A 31 20.11 -26.05 34.80
N GLN A 32 20.20 -27.06 35.67
CA GLN A 32 20.75 -28.37 35.33
C GLN A 32 19.85 -29.17 34.40
N ASP A 33 18.52 -29.07 34.55
CA ASP A 33 17.56 -29.71 33.65
C ASP A 33 17.57 -29.02 32.29
N ILE A 34 17.66 -27.68 32.26
CA ILE A 34 17.81 -26.91 31.02
C ILE A 34 19.08 -27.34 30.29
N ALA A 35 20.22 -27.42 31.00
CA ALA A 35 21.49 -27.85 30.42
C ALA A 35 21.40 -29.26 29.83
N LYS A 36 20.81 -30.22 30.55
CA LYS A 36 20.60 -31.60 30.06
C LYS A 36 19.67 -31.68 28.86
N ILE A 37 18.60 -30.89 28.85
CA ILE A 37 17.66 -30.83 27.72
C ILE A 37 18.37 -30.27 26.48
N LEU A 38 19.20 -29.25 26.65
CA LEU A 38 19.95 -28.63 25.56
C LEU A 38 21.09 -29.52 25.05
N GLU A 39 21.75 -30.29 25.91
CA GLU A 39 22.81 -31.24 25.52
C GLU A 39 22.28 -32.39 24.62
N GLY A 40 21.01 -32.76 24.78
CA GLY A 40 20.34 -33.78 23.97
C GLY A 40 19.80 -33.27 22.63
N VAL A 41 19.70 -31.95 22.45
CA VAL A 41 19.29 -31.34 21.19
C VAL A 41 20.56 -31.10 20.37
N GLY A 42 20.99 -32.13 19.63
CA GLY A 42 22.15 -32.08 18.74
C GLY A 42 22.13 -30.80 17.89
N GLY A 43 23.15 -29.96 18.11
CA GLY A 43 23.22 -28.58 17.60
C GLY A 43 23.58 -28.44 16.12
N ASP A 44 23.16 -29.37 15.25
CA ASP A 44 23.64 -29.40 13.86
C ASP A 44 22.70 -28.76 12.81
N ASP A 45 21.47 -28.35 13.17
CA ASP A 45 20.52 -27.81 12.18
C ASP A 45 19.87 -26.47 12.56
N PHE A 46 20.41 -25.73 13.54
CA PHE A 46 19.94 -24.36 13.81
C PHE A 46 20.89 -23.36 13.13
N PRO A 47 20.43 -22.50 12.19
CA PRO A 47 21.29 -21.57 11.47
C PRO A 47 21.85 -20.53 12.45
N SER A 48 23.02 -20.84 13.00
CA SER A 48 23.81 -19.96 13.85
C SER A 48 24.75 -19.16 12.96
N SER A 49 24.22 -18.13 12.29
CA SER A 49 25.01 -17.01 11.81
C SER A 49 24.09 -15.83 11.54
N GLY A 50 24.39 -14.67 12.11
CA GLY A 50 23.71 -13.41 11.80
C GLY A 50 23.92 -12.92 10.35
N VAL A 51 24.47 -13.76 9.48
CA VAL A 51 24.62 -13.52 8.05
C VAL A 51 23.45 -14.21 7.32
N PRO A 52 22.50 -13.46 6.75
CA PRO A 52 21.42 -14.07 5.98
C PRO A 52 22.01 -14.91 4.84
N PRO A 53 21.37 -16.04 4.47
CA PRO A 53 21.80 -16.86 3.35
C PRO A 53 22.12 -16.01 2.11
N LEU A 54 23.20 -16.35 1.43
CA LEU A 54 23.72 -15.60 0.28
C LEU A 54 22.66 -15.39 -0.83
N ASP A 55 21.77 -16.36 -1.01
CA ASP A 55 20.62 -16.28 -1.93
C ASP A 55 19.56 -15.25 -1.49
N ASP A 56 19.40 -15.07 -0.18
CA ASP A 56 18.51 -14.05 0.37
C ASP A 56 19.07 -12.64 0.16
N CYS A 57 20.39 -12.46 0.17
CA CYS A 57 21.01 -11.16 -0.11
C CYS A 57 20.72 -10.70 -1.56
N CYS A 58 20.85 -11.59 -2.55
CA CYS A 58 20.51 -11.27 -3.94
C CYS A 58 19.02 -10.95 -4.13
N LYS A 59 18.13 -11.72 -3.49
CA LYS A 59 16.67 -11.45 -3.52
C LYS A 59 16.33 -10.11 -2.86
N GLN A 60 16.94 -9.82 -1.72
CA GLN A 60 16.77 -8.54 -1.01
C GLN A 60 17.24 -7.37 -1.86
N LEU A 61 18.41 -7.49 -2.51
CA LEU A 61 18.91 -6.48 -3.44
C LEU A 61 17.90 -6.19 -4.55
N LEU A 62 17.41 -7.23 -5.24
CA LEU A 62 16.43 -7.06 -6.32
C LEU A 62 15.14 -6.39 -5.83
N PHE A 63 14.66 -6.77 -4.64
CA PHE A 63 13.48 -6.16 -4.03
C PHE A 63 13.69 -4.67 -3.75
N LYS A 64 14.86 -4.30 -3.18
CA LYS A 64 15.21 -2.90 -2.87
C LYS A 64 15.39 -2.07 -4.15
N GLN A 65 16.02 -2.61 -5.19
CA GLN A 65 16.13 -1.96 -6.49
C GLN A 65 14.76 -1.73 -7.15
N LYS A 66 13.85 -2.72 -7.10
CA LYS A 66 12.47 -2.53 -7.58
C LYS A 66 11.74 -1.44 -6.80
N LYS A 67 11.95 -1.37 -5.48
CA LYS A 67 11.38 -0.32 -4.61
C LYS A 67 11.92 1.06 -4.98
N GLU A 68 13.24 1.20 -5.15
CA GLU A 68 13.90 2.42 -5.60
C GLU A 68 13.34 2.91 -6.94
N LEU A 69 13.24 2.00 -7.91
CA LEU A 69 12.70 2.30 -9.23
C LEU A 69 11.24 2.78 -9.13
N ASN A 70 10.41 2.11 -8.34
CA ASN A 70 9.03 2.51 -8.15
C ASN A 70 8.91 3.91 -7.54
N ILE A 71 9.78 4.26 -6.58
CA ILE A 71 9.84 5.60 -5.98
C ILE A 71 10.19 6.63 -7.05
N HIS A 72 11.27 6.43 -7.82
CA HIS A 72 11.68 7.33 -8.90
C HIS A 72 10.58 7.51 -9.95
N MET A 73 9.98 6.41 -10.42
CA MET A 73 8.86 6.48 -11.38
C MET A 73 7.62 7.16 -10.78
N HIS A 74 7.47 7.18 -9.45
CA HIS A 74 6.42 7.95 -8.80
C HIS A 74 6.72 9.44 -8.79
N ILE A 75 7.94 9.82 -8.39
CA ILE A 75 8.44 11.20 -8.43
C ILE A 75 8.28 11.78 -9.84
N THR A 76 8.83 11.11 -10.87
CA THR A 76 8.77 11.59 -12.25
C THR A 76 7.33 11.76 -12.72
N ALA A 77 6.44 10.81 -12.40
CA ALA A 77 5.04 10.92 -12.78
C ALA A 77 4.36 12.12 -12.11
N LEU A 78 4.53 12.31 -10.79
CA LEU A 78 3.97 13.46 -10.07
C LEU A 78 4.53 14.79 -10.60
N ALA A 79 5.83 14.84 -10.90
CA ALA A 79 6.45 16.02 -11.48
C ALA A 79 5.81 16.41 -12.83
N GLN A 80 5.44 15.43 -13.67
CA GLN A 80 4.72 15.69 -14.92
C GLN A 80 3.31 16.25 -14.67
N TYR A 81 2.59 15.74 -13.68
CA TYR A 81 1.29 16.30 -13.26
C TYR A 81 1.43 17.75 -12.78
N VAL A 82 2.41 18.03 -11.92
CA VAL A 82 2.67 19.38 -11.41
C VAL A 82 3.03 20.35 -12.53
N LYS A 83 3.91 19.95 -13.46
CA LYS A 83 4.31 20.77 -14.61
C LYS A 83 3.13 21.10 -15.53
N SER A 84 2.25 20.14 -15.76
CA SER A 84 1.05 20.31 -16.59
C SER A 84 -0.16 20.89 -15.85
N LYS A 85 -0.03 21.20 -14.54
CA LYS A 85 -1.12 21.65 -13.66
C LYS A 85 -2.34 20.72 -13.68
N ARG A 86 -2.10 19.42 -13.84
CA ARG A 86 -3.14 18.36 -13.86
C ARG A 86 -3.19 17.63 -12.53
N ILE A 87 -4.37 17.18 -12.15
CA ILE A 87 -4.60 16.45 -10.89
C ILE A 87 -5.02 15.01 -11.22
N PRO A 88 -4.26 14.00 -10.74
CA PRO A 88 -4.61 12.60 -10.93
C PRO A 88 -6.01 12.30 -10.37
N ARG A 89 -6.80 11.44 -11.04
CA ARG A 89 -8.17 11.09 -10.59
C ARG A 89 -8.27 10.67 -9.11
N GLY A 90 -7.23 10.00 -8.59
CA GLY A 90 -7.20 9.55 -7.19
C GLY A 90 -6.96 10.66 -6.15
N LEU A 91 -6.56 11.85 -6.58
CA LEU A 91 -6.30 13.00 -5.71
C LEU A 91 -7.36 14.10 -5.84
N ARG A 92 -8.32 13.94 -6.76
CA ARG A 92 -9.41 14.90 -6.94
C ARG A 92 -10.39 14.77 -5.78
N LEU A 93 -10.61 15.87 -5.06
CA LEU A 93 -11.58 15.93 -3.97
C LEU A 93 -12.99 16.03 -4.57
N SER A 94 -13.87 15.09 -4.21
CA SER A 94 -15.29 15.10 -4.59
C SER A 94 -16.18 15.74 -3.53
N ILE A 95 -15.59 16.41 -2.53
CA ILE A 95 -16.32 17.06 -1.45
C ILE A 95 -16.90 18.36 -2.01
N GLN A 96 -18.22 18.50 -1.95
CA GLN A 96 -18.91 19.73 -2.29
C GLN A 96 -19.19 20.55 -1.02
N PRO A 97 -19.25 21.89 -1.11
CA PRO A 97 -19.69 22.71 0.01
C PRO A 97 -21.14 22.36 0.36
N ASN A 98 -21.44 22.21 1.66
CA ASN A 98 -22.80 21.91 2.11
C ASN A 98 -23.75 23.11 2.00
N LEU A 99 -23.19 24.32 1.93
CA LEU A 99 -23.92 25.58 1.85
C LEU A 99 -23.78 26.14 0.43
N CYS A 100 -24.85 26.74 -0.08
CA CYS A 100 -24.88 27.41 -1.38
C CYS A 100 -24.46 26.52 -2.56
N THR A 101 -24.96 25.28 -2.59
CA THR A 101 -24.75 24.34 -3.71
C THR A 101 -25.32 24.82 -5.04
N GLU A 102 -26.19 25.83 -5.02
CA GLU A 102 -26.79 26.42 -6.22
C GLU A 102 -25.96 27.58 -6.78
N ASP A 103 -25.00 28.12 -6.01
CA ASP A 103 -24.15 29.23 -6.46
C ASP A 103 -22.99 28.70 -7.32
N PRO A 104 -23.00 28.92 -8.65
CA PRO A 104 -21.95 28.43 -9.53
C PRO A 104 -20.59 29.09 -9.23
N VAL A 105 -20.58 30.33 -8.73
CA VAL A 105 -19.35 31.06 -8.41
C VAL A 105 -18.68 30.42 -7.21
N LEU A 106 -19.44 30.08 -6.17
CA LEU A 106 -18.90 29.40 -4.99
C LEU A 106 -18.33 28.03 -5.36
N ILE A 107 -19.06 27.23 -6.15
CA ILE A 107 -18.60 25.91 -6.60
C ILE A 107 -17.28 26.03 -7.37
N GLN A 108 -17.20 26.99 -8.29
CA GLN A 108 -15.99 27.22 -9.05
C GLN A 108 -14.80 27.57 -8.14
N ARG A 109 -14.97 28.54 -7.23
CA ARG A 109 -13.91 28.95 -6.29
C ARG A 109 -13.49 27.81 -5.37
N TRP A 110 -14.45 27.00 -4.91
CA TRP A 110 -14.19 25.82 -4.09
C TRP A 110 -13.32 24.80 -4.84
N GLN A 111 -13.64 24.53 -6.10
CA GLN A 111 -12.86 23.65 -6.98
C GLN A 111 -11.44 24.19 -7.21
N GLU A 112 -11.28 25.50 -7.42
CA GLU A 112 -9.97 26.14 -7.55
C GLU A 112 -9.11 25.96 -6.30
N ILE A 113 -9.69 26.14 -5.11
CA ILE A 113 -9.01 25.92 -3.82
C ILE A 113 -8.59 24.44 -3.67
N CYS A 114 -9.50 23.51 -3.93
CA CYS A 114 -9.21 22.07 -3.89
C CYS A 114 -8.09 21.68 -4.87
N ASN A 115 -8.10 22.27 -6.07
CA ASN A 115 -7.08 22.06 -7.09
C ASN A 115 -5.70 22.50 -6.59
N LYS A 116 -5.62 23.70 -6.01
CA LYS A 116 -4.38 24.22 -5.43
C LYS A 116 -3.84 23.29 -4.34
N CYS A 117 -4.68 22.93 -3.36
CA CYS A 117 -4.28 22.02 -2.29
C CYS A 117 -3.79 20.67 -2.81
N SER A 118 -4.42 20.13 -3.86
CA SER A 118 -4.01 18.87 -4.49
C SER A 118 -2.64 18.98 -5.15
N ILE A 119 -2.34 20.10 -5.80
CA ILE A 119 -1.02 20.38 -6.39
C ILE A 119 0.04 20.51 -5.30
N ASP A 120 -0.24 21.27 -4.26
CA ASP A 120 0.68 21.46 -3.12
C ASP A 120 0.98 20.11 -2.44
N LEU A 121 -0.02 19.25 -2.28
CA LEU A 121 0.16 17.90 -1.77
C LEU A 121 1.04 17.03 -2.67
N MET A 122 0.95 17.16 -4.00
CA MET A 122 1.85 16.46 -4.92
C MET A 122 3.30 16.93 -4.75
N VAL A 123 3.52 18.24 -4.60
CA VAL A 123 4.87 18.82 -4.39
C VAL A 123 5.46 18.32 -3.07
N LEU A 124 4.69 18.37 -1.98
CA LEU A 124 5.12 17.82 -0.69
C LEU A 124 5.43 16.32 -0.79
N THR A 125 4.64 15.57 -1.54
CA THR A 125 4.89 14.14 -1.75
C THR A 125 6.18 13.89 -2.54
N ILE A 126 6.48 14.71 -3.54
CA ILE A 126 7.74 14.63 -4.30
C ILE A 126 8.93 14.83 -3.37
N GLU A 127 8.91 15.87 -2.54
CA GLU A 127 9.99 16.18 -1.57
C GLU A 127 10.25 14.98 -0.65
N ARG A 128 9.21 14.43 -0.02
CA ARG A 128 9.35 13.26 0.87
C ARG A 128 9.80 11.99 0.15
N LEU A 129 9.39 11.82 -1.10
CA LEU A 129 9.85 10.69 -1.91
C LEU A 129 11.32 10.85 -2.33
N GLN A 130 11.83 12.07 -2.53
CA GLN A 130 13.25 12.30 -2.82
C GLN A 130 14.13 11.91 -1.62
N GLU A 131 13.77 12.35 -0.41
CA GLU A 131 14.47 11.93 0.82
C GLU A 131 14.50 10.39 0.95
N LYS A 132 13.35 9.75 0.72
CA LYS A 132 13.23 8.29 0.75
C LYS A 132 14.02 7.60 -0.36
N ALA A 133 14.08 8.19 -1.55
CA ALA A 133 14.86 7.66 -2.66
C ALA A 133 16.36 7.63 -2.31
N SER A 134 16.88 8.71 -1.73
CA SER A 134 18.27 8.78 -1.27
C SER A 134 18.56 7.71 -0.21
N SER A 135 17.69 7.55 0.80
CA SER A 135 17.84 6.51 1.83
C SER A 135 17.84 5.09 1.24
N VAL A 136 16.91 4.76 0.32
CA VAL A 136 16.88 3.44 -0.32
C VAL A 136 18.08 3.24 -1.24
N GLY A 137 18.56 4.28 -1.92
CA GLY A 137 19.77 4.23 -2.75
C GLY A 137 21.01 3.82 -1.95
N LEU A 138 21.17 4.35 -0.74
CA LEU A 138 22.25 3.93 0.17
C LEU A 138 22.14 2.45 0.57
N GLU A 139 20.94 1.98 0.89
CA GLU A 139 20.70 0.55 1.19
C GLU A 139 21.03 -0.36 0.00
N VAL A 140 20.68 0.07 -1.22
CA VAL A 140 20.98 -0.67 -2.46
C VAL A 140 22.49 -0.74 -2.69
N SER A 141 23.23 0.36 -2.51
CA SER A 141 24.69 0.37 -2.64
C SER A 141 25.35 -0.56 -1.61
N ALA A 142 24.94 -0.49 -0.34
CA ALA A 142 25.46 -1.38 0.70
C ALA A 142 25.19 -2.86 0.40
N LEU A 143 23.99 -3.20 -0.12
CA LEU A 143 23.68 -4.58 -0.53
C LEU A 143 24.48 -5.03 -1.75
N LYS A 144 24.77 -4.14 -2.71
CA LYS A 144 25.66 -4.47 -3.84
C LYS A 144 27.06 -4.83 -3.36
N GLU A 145 27.62 -4.04 -2.44
CA GLU A 145 28.93 -4.31 -1.84
C GLU A 145 28.95 -5.66 -1.10
N GLN A 146 27.89 -5.97 -0.34
CA GLN A 146 27.75 -7.28 0.33
C GLN A 146 27.70 -8.44 -0.67
N VAL A 147 26.98 -8.30 -1.79
CA VAL A 147 26.92 -9.33 -2.84
C VAL A 147 28.29 -9.52 -3.49
N ILE A 148 29.02 -8.43 -3.78
CA ILE A 148 30.38 -8.49 -4.34
C ILE A 148 31.34 -9.18 -3.37
N ALA A 149 31.29 -8.82 -2.08
CA ALA A 149 32.14 -9.41 -1.05
C ALA A 149 31.88 -10.91 -0.87
N ALA A 150 30.61 -11.34 -0.99
CA ALA A 150 30.22 -12.72 -0.71
C ALA A 150 30.33 -13.66 -1.92
N LYS A 151 30.16 -13.19 -3.16
CA LYS A 151 30.25 -14.01 -4.39
C LYS A 151 31.52 -13.78 -5.23
N GLY A 152 32.26 -12.71 -4.94
CA GLY A 152 33.33 -12.22 -5.80
C GLY A 152 32.79 -11.44 -7.02
N SER A 153 33.65 -10.61 -7.62
CA SER A 153 33.27 -9.66 -8.67
C SER A 153 32.60 -10.34 -9.88
N ALA A 154 33.22 -11.38 -10.45
CA ALA A 154 32.75 -11.99 -11.70
C ALA A 154 31.35 -12.63 -11.57
N GLN A 155 31.07 -13.29 -10.43
CA GLN A 155 29.74 -13.87 -10.19
C GLN A 155 28.71 -12.80 -9.83
N ALA A 156 29.11 -11.76 -9.10
CA ALA A 156 28.23 -10.63 -8.80
C ALA A 156 27.78 -9.90 -10.08
N ASP A 157 28.67 -9.72 -11.05
CA ASP A 157 28.34 -9.10 -12.34
C ASP A 157 27.29 -9.91 -13.12
N ALA A 158 27.38 -11.25 -13.11
CA ALA A 158 26.37 -12.11 -13.72
C ALA A 158 24.99 -11.93 -13.05
N VAL A 159 24.95 -11.88 -11.71
CA VAL A 159 23.72 -11.62 -10.95
C VAL A 159 23.16 -10.24 -11.26
N PHE A 160 24.00 -9.20 -11.31
CA PHE A 160 23.55 -7.84 -11.62
C PHE A 160 23.01 -7.72 -13.05
N SER A 161 23.60 -8.44 -14.01
CA SER A 161 23.12 -8.51 -15.39
C SER A 161 21.72 -9.13 -15.47
N GLU A 162 21.50 -10.28 -14.82
CA GLU A 162 20.19 -10.93 -14.76
C GLU A 162 19.14 -10.04 -14.08
N GLN A 163 19.51 -9.44 -12.94
CA GLN A 163 18.63 -8.50 -12.24
C GLN A 163 18.33 -7.25 -13.06
N GLY A 164 19.29 -6.76 -13.84
CA GLY A 164 19.13 -5.64 -14.75
C GLY A 164 18.02 -5.86 -15.77
N GLU A 165 17.94 -7.06 -16.35
CA GLU A 165 16.87 -7.44 -17.28
C GLU A 165 15.48 -7.47 -16.62
N LEU A 166 15.40 -8.01 -15.40
CA LEU A 166 14.16 -8.01 -14.62
C LEU A 166 13.71 -6.59 -14.26
N LEU A 167 14.66 -5.72 -13.91
CA LEU A 167 14.38 -4.31 -13.60
C LEU A 167 13.93 -3.54 -14.84
N ARG A 168 14.52 -3.80 -16.01
CA ARG A 168 14.12 -3.20 -17.29
C ARG A 168 12.67 -3.54 -17.61
N LYS A 169 12.29 -4.82 -17.59
CA LYS A 169 10.90 -5.27 -17.80
C LYS A 169 9.94 -4.66 -16.78
N HIS A 170 10.35 -4.59 -15.51
CA HIS A 170 9.55 -3.97 -14.46
C HIS A 170 9.36 -2.46 -14.71
N ARG A 171 10.41 -1.76 -15.16
CA ARG A 171 10.37 -0.34 -15.53
C ARG A 171 9.35 -0.07 -16.63
N GLU A 172 9.40 -0.84 -17.70
CA GLU A 172 8.48 -0.74 -18.85
C GLU A 172 7.03 -1.00 -18.43
N ALA A 173 6.78 -2.02 -17.61
CA ALA A 173 5.44 -2.30 -17.10
C ALA A 173 4.90 -1.17 -16.20
N VAL A 174 5.75 -0.57 -15.36
CA VAL A 174 5.38 0.58 -14.52
C VAL A 174 5.17 1.84 -15.36
N SER A 175 6.05 2.13 -16.33
CA SER A 175 5.95 3.30 -17.19
C SER A 175 4.70 3.24 -18.06
N ALA A 176 4.41 2.11 -18.71
CA ALA A 176 3.21 1.92 -19.53
C ALA A 176 1.91 2.09 -18.71
N ARG A 177 1.88 1.62 -17.45
CA ARG A 177 0.72 1.85 -16.56
C ARG A 177 0.58 3.32 -16.17
N LYS A 178 1.68 4.02 -15.88
CA LYS A 178 1.66 5.44 -15.53
C LYS A 178 1.28 6.31 -16.72
N ALA A 179 1.80 6.02 -17.91
CA ALA A 179 1.46 6.69 -19.16
C ALA A 179 -0.04 6.56 -19.47
N ARG A 180 -0.60 5.34 -19.40
CA ARG A 180 -2.05 5.14 -19.57
C ARG A 180 -2.90 5.92 -18.57
N LYS A 181 -2.46 6.00 -17.31
CA LYS A 181 -3.15 6.81 -16.29
C LYS A 181 -3.07 8.31 -16.61
N TYR A 182 -1.89 8.79 -16.99
CA TYR A 182 -1.66 10.18 -17.37
C TYR A 182 -2.48 10.59 -18.58
N GLU A 183 -2.51 9.76 -19.63
CA GLU A 183 -3.30 10.00 -20.83
C GLU A 183 -4.79 10.06 -20.53
N ARG A 184 -5.30 9.06 -19.79
CA ARG A 184 -6.69 9.06 -19.36
C ARG A 184 -7.05 10.31 -18.54
N ASP A 185 -6.16 10.71 -17.64
CA ASP A 185 -6.39 11.88 -16.81
C ASP A 185 -6.26 13.17 -17.63
N ALA A 186 -5.44 13.21 -18.70
CA ALA A 186 -5.36 14.32 -19.65
C ALA A 186 -6.64 14.48 -20.48
N LEU A 187 -7.24 13.36 -20.93
CA LEU A 187 -8.52 13.38 -21.63
C LEU A 187 -9.66 13.96 -20.79
N ASP A 188 -9.60 13.84 -19.46
CA ASP A 188 -10.60 14.49 -18.59
C ASP A 188 -10.53 16.02 -18.68
N TYR A 189 -9.33 16.58 -18.83
CA TYR A 189 -9.15 18.03 -18.98
C TYR A 189 -9.60 18.49 -20.37
N VAL A 190 -9.26 17.73 -21.42
CA VAL A 190 -9.69 18.05 -22.79
C VAL A 190 -11.22 18.09 -22.90
N HIS A 191 -11.93 17.19 -22.23
CA HIS A 191 -13.39 17.13 -22.27
C HIS A 191 -14.09 17.91 -21.15
N ASN A 192 -13.38 18.67 -20.31
CA ASN A 192 -13.93 19.35 -19.13
C ASN A 192 -14.69 18.42 -18.15
N LYS A 193 -14.20 17.19 -17.97
CA LYS A 193 -14.77 16.14 -17.11
C LYS A 193 -14.00 15.90 -15.81
N VAL A 194 -13.19 16.87 -15.39
CA VAL A 194 -12.30 16.74 -14.23
C VAL A 194 -13.07 16.46 -12.94
N TYR A 195 -14.27 17.03 -12.79
CA TYR A 195 -15.14 16.85 -11.62
C TYR A 195 -16.33 15.92 -11.85
N THR A 196 -16.70 15.63 -13.10
CA THR A 196 -17.83 14.76 -13.46
C THR A 196 -17.43 13.31 -13.81
N TRP A 197 -16.14 12.97 -13.77
CA TRP A 197 -15.65 11.61 -14.10
C TRP A 197 -16.24 10.49 -13.24
N GLN A 198 -16.73 10.79 -12.04
CA GLN A 198 -17.38 9.81 -11.16
C GLN A 198 -18.78 9.45 -11.66
N GLU A 199 -19.53 10.43 -12.15
CA GLU A 199 -20.86 10.26 -12.72
C GLU A 199 -20.79 9.37 -13.97
N ASP A 200 -19.83 9.63 -14.85
CA ASP A 200 -19.54 8.80 -16.04
C ASP A 200 -19.30 7.32 -15.65
N ARG A 201 -18.58 7.05 -14.55
CA ARG A 201 -18.39 5.67 -14.06
C ARG A 201 -19.68 5.07 -13.51
N SER A 202 -20.48 5.87 -12.81
CA SER A 202 -21.77 5.40 -12.28
C SER A 202 -22.69 4.97 -13.41
N ILE A 203 -22.80 5.81 -14.45
CA ILE A 203 -23.59 5.54 -15.66
C ILE A 203 -23.08 4.30 -16.40
N GLN A 204 -21.76 4.15 -16.55
CA GLN A 204 -21.20 2.95 -17.19
C GLN A 204 -21.50 1.66 -16.43
N ARG A 205 -21.52 1.70 -15.09
CA ARG A 205 -21.85 0.52 -14.27
C ARG A 205 -23.32 0.14 -14.41
N THR A 206 -24.23 1.10 -14.34
CA THR A 206 -25.68 0.84 -14.46
C THR A 206 -26.05 0.34 -15.85
N MET A 207 -25.43 0.87 -16.92
CA MET A 207 -25.66 0.38 -18.28
C MET A 207 -25.04 -1.00 -18.54
N GLY A 208 -23.92 -1.34 -17.91
CA GLY A 208 -23.28 -2.66 -18.02
C GLY A 208 -24.10 -3.79 -17.39
N GLU A 209 -24.80 -3.52 -16.28
CA GLU A 209 -25.65 -4.50 -15.60
C GLU A 209 -26.87 -4.91 -16.42
N ASN A 210 -27.44 -3.99 -17.21
CA ASN A 210 -28.55 -4.31 -18.11
C ASN A 210 -28.13 -5.19 -19.30
N ARG A 211 -26.88 -5.10 -19.78
CA ARG A 211 -26.37 -6.02 -20.82
C ARG A 211 -26.01 -7.41 -20.27
N GLY A 212 -25.68 -7.52 -18.98
CA GLY A 212 -25.36 -8.79 -18.32
C GLY A 212 -26.58 -9.66 -17.98
N ARG A 213 -27.76 -9.06 -17.73
CA ARG A 213 -28.98 -9.82 -17.41
C ARG A 213 -29.58 -10.58 -18.60
N PHE A 214 -29.49 -10.04 -19.81
CA PHE A 214 -29.97 -10.75 -21.01
C PHE A 214 -29.06 -11.90 -21.47
N ARG A 215 -27.76 -11.85 -21.16
CA ARG A 215 -26.83 -12.94 -21.52
C ARG A 215 -26.81 -14.10 -20.53
N ARG A 216 -27.21 -13.87 -19.27
CA ARG A 216 -27.27 -14.95 -18.27
C ARG A 216 -28.48 -15.86 -18.43
N GLN A 217 -29.60 -15.43 -19.02
CA GLN A 217 -30.75 -16.35 -19.18
C GLN A 217 -30.57 -17.40 -20.28
N GLN A 218 -29.68 -17.20 -21.26
CA GLN A 218 -29.49 -18.19 -22.33
C GLN A 218 -28.41 -19.25 -22.05
N CYS A 219 -27.49 -19.04 -21.09
CA CYS A 219 -26.41 -20.01 -20.83
C CYS A 219 -26.77 -21.12 -19.83
N TRP A 220 -27.90 -21.02 -19.10
CA TRP A 220 -28.31 -22.04 -18.13
C TRP A 220 -29.18 -23.16 -18.73
N GLN A 221 -29.64 -23.03 -19.98
CA GLN A 221 -30.43 -24.08 -20.63
C GLN A 221 -29.61 -25.13 -21.39
N TYR A 222 -28.29 -24.95 -21.54
CA TYR A 222 -27.45 -25.88 -22.33
C TYR A 222 -26.34 -26.57 -21.54
N ARG A 223 -26.44 -26.60 -20.20
CA ARG A 223 -25.40 -27.19 -19.33
C ARG A 223 -25.91 -28.30 -18.41
N SER A 224 -26.89 -29.08 -18.88
CA SER A 224 -27.45 -30.23 -18.13
C SER A 224 -27.27 -31.60 -18.79
N HIS A 225 -26.49 -31.70 -19.87
CA HIS A 225 -26.14 -32.99 -20.46
C HIS A 225 -24.68 -32.97 -20.90
N TYR A 226 -23.78 -33.48 -20.07
CA TYR A 226 -22.55 -34.22 -20.44
C TYR A 226 -21.79 -34.50 -19.13
N ASN A 227 -22.31 -35.48 -18.40
CA ASN A 227 -21.52 -36.21 -17.42
C ASN A 227 -20.52 -37.08 -18.20
N GLY A 228 -19.26 -37.04 -17.78
CA GLY A 228 -18.30 -38.11 -18.02
C GLY A 228 -17.48 -37.99 -19.30
N ARG A 229 -16.24 -37.50 -19.16
CA ARG A 229 -15.01 -38.30 -19.34
C ARG A 229 -13.79 -37.41 -19.13
N ARG A 230 -13.01 -37.77 -18.12
CA ARG A 230 -11.60 -37.39 -18.01
C ARG A 230 -10.84 -38.04 -19.17
N SER A 231 -10.04 -37.27 -19.89
CA SER A 231 -8.91 -37.74 -20.69
C SER A 231 -7.87 -36.62 -20.83
N PRO A 232 -6.61 -36.94 -21.15
CA PRO A 232 -5.46 -36.41 -20.43
C PRO A 232 -4.80 -35.23 -21.14
N ARG A 233 -3.96 -34.59 -20.33
CA ARG A 233 -2.86 -33.69 -20.66
C ARG A 233 -2.08 -34.19 -21.87
N ASP A 234 -2.06 -33.40 -22.94
CA ASP A 234 -1.01 -33.46 -23.95
C ASP A 234 -0.39 -32.09 -24.15
N SER A 235 0.92 -32.08 -23.97
CA SER A 235 1.87 -31.04 -24.33
C SER A 235 2.18 -31.15 -25.81
N SER A 236 2.23 -30.02 -26.53
CA SER A 236 3.29 -29.69 -27.51
C SER A 236 3.01 -28.37 -28.23
N THR A 237 4.04 -27.51 -28.18
CA THR A 237 4.61 -26.66 -29.25
C THR A 237 3.74 -25.78 -30.14
N ASP A 238 4.19 -24.53 -30.20
CA ASP A 238 4.36 -23.69 -31.40
C ASP A 238 3.16 -23.51 -32.34
N SER A 239 2.63 -22.30 -32.34
CA SER A 239 2.25 -21.65 -33.60
C SER A 239 2.28 -20.14 -33.45
N MET A 240 3.30 -19.58 -34.11
CA MET A 240 3.33 -18.25 -34.69
C MET A 240 2.05 -17.98 -35.51
N GLY A 241 1.49 -16.79 -35.31
CA GLY A 241 0.54 -16.12 -36.20
C GLY A 241 0.32 -14.71 -35.64
N GLY A 242 0.59 -13.60 -36.32
CA GLY A 242 0.56 -13.35 -37.77
C GLY A 242 -0.61 -12.40 -38.06
N PHE A 243 -0.31 -11.27 -38.72
CA PHE A 243 -1.23 -10.25 -39.29
C PHE A 243 -1.82 -9.22 -38.29
N SER A 244 -1.86 -7.90 -38.53
CA SER A 244 -1.73 -7.04 -39.73
C SER A 244 -1.11 -5.69 -39.30
N SER A 245 -0.11 -5.13 -39.99
CA SER A 245 -0.23 -4.25 -41.18
C SER A 245 -1.36 -3.23 -41.10
N GLY A 246 -1.02 -1.94 -40.98
CA GLY A 246 -1.98 -0.85 -40.81
C GLY A 246 -1.34 0.53 -40.89
N SER A 247 -0.96 0.89 -42.13
CA SER A 247 -0.80 2.23 -42.74
C SER A 247 -0.22 3.39 -41.92
N GLU A 248 0.98 3.79 -42.35
CA GLU A 248 1.46 5.16 -42.31
C GLU A 248 0.47 6.10 -43.02
N PHE A 249 0.12 7.20 -42.39
CA PHE A 249 -0.45 8.36 -43.08
C PHE A 249 0.27 9.60 -42.59
N ASN A 250 1.11 10.13 -43.48
CA ASN A 250 1.63 11.48 -43.41
C ASN A 250 0.46 12.48 -43.44
N ARG A 251 0.40 13.37 -42.44
CA ARG A 251 -0.25 14.67 -42.61
C ARG A 251 0.56 15.74 -41.91
N SER A 252 1.41 16.37 -42.69
CA SER A 252 1.82 17.76 -42.50
C SER A 252 0.57 18.63 -42.47
N GLY A 253 0.50 19.51 -41.49
CA GLY A 253 -0.61 20.44 -41.31
C GLY A 253 -0.21 21.50 -40.29
N ASP A 254 0.47 22.51 -40.80
CA ASP A 254 0.67 23.79 -40.14
C ASP A 254 -0.63 24.27 -39.49
N THR A 255 -0.58 24.53 -38.19
CA THR A 255 -1.54 25.43 -37.55
C THR A 255 -0.80 26.23 -36.49
N ALA A 256 -0.68 27.53 -36.80
CA ALA A 256 -0.15 28.55 -35.92
C ALA A 256 -0.86 28.50 -34.55
N ILE A 257 -0.10 28.25 -33.50
CA ILE A 257 -0.58 28.36 -32.12
C ILE A 257 -0.54 29.83 -31.75
N ALA A 258 -1.72 30.45 -31.82
CA ALA A 258 -2.02 31.70 -31.15
C ALA A 258 -1.79 31.55 -29.64
N GLN A 259 -1.05 32.50 -29.07
CA GLN A 259 -0.86 32.64 -27.64
C GLN A 259 -2.17 33.05 -26.96
N PRO A 260 -2.59 32.41 -25.86
CA PRO A 260 -3.51 33.02 -24.93
C PRO A 260 -2.72 33.66 -23.79
N GLU A 261 -2.83 34.98 -23.80
CA GLU A 261 -2.74 35.97 -22.72
C GLU A 261 -2.30 35.56 -21.32
N GLN A 262 -1.39 36.41 -20.84
CA GLN A 262 -1.05 36.66 -19.45
C GLN A 262 -2.32 36.94 -18.63
N TYR A 263 -2.75 35.97 -17.81
CA TYR A 263 -3.70 36.25 -16.74
C TYR A 263 -3.17 35.72 -15.40
N SER A 264 -3.09 36.66 -14.45
CA SER A 264 -2.90 36.44 -13.01
C SER A 264 -1.48 36.17 -12.48
N GLN A 265 -0.63 37.21 -12.53
CA GLN A 265 0.63 37.33 -11.75
C GLN A 265 0.53 38.39 -10.63
N HIS A 266 -0.65 38.59 -10.03
CA HIS A 266 -0.83 39.56 -8.94
C HIS A 266 -1.62 39.00 -7.76
N PHE A 267 -1.03 38.10 -6.95
CA PHE A 267 -1.52 37.89 -5.58
C PHE A 267 -0.52 37.24 -4.61
N TYR A 268 0.73 37.73 -4.55
CA TYR A 268 1.63 37.39 -3.44
C TYR A 268 2.29 38.64 -2.87
N ARG A 269 1.50 39.43 -2.12
CA ARG A 269 2.05 40.40 -1.16
C ARG A 269 1.13 40.48 0.07
N ALA A 270 1.37 39.61 1.04
CA ALA A 270 0.89 39.72 2.41
C ALA A 270 1.93 39.01 3.30
N SER A 271 2.86 39.78 3.88
CA SER A 271 2.83 40.22 5.29
C SER A 271 3.05 39.07 6.27
N GLN A 272 4.30 38.91 6.66
CA GLN A 272 4.73 38.13 7.83
C GLN A 272 4.23 38.85 9.09
N GLN A 273 3.35 38.24 9.87
CA GLN A 273 3.11 38.63 11.27
C GLN A 273 2.88 37.37 12.13
N THR A 274 3.92 37.03 12.88
CA THR A 274 3.97 36.62 14.30
C THR A 274 2.91 35.67 14.89
N ILE A 275 3.42 34.52 15.37
CA ILE A 275 2.82 33.53 16.28
C ILE A 275 2.87 34.05 17.73
N PRO A 276 1.87 33.78 18.60
CA PRO A 276 2.00 32.80 19.71
C PRO A 276 0.67 32.00 19.91
N ALA A 277 0.51 30.84 20.56
CA ALA A 277 1.24 29.87 21.39
C ALA A 277 0.31 28.60 21.47
N PRO A 278 0.66 27.50 22.18
CA PRO A 278 0.18 26.16 21.83
C PRO A 278 -1.18 25.79 22.47
N PHE A 279 -2.04 25.13 21.68
CA PHE A 279 -3.29 24.55 22.14
C PHE A 279 -3.07 23.08 22.56
N LEU A 280 -3.53 22.78 23.78
CA LEU A 280 -3.42 21.51 24.48
C LEU A 280 -4.06 20.35 23.70
N ASP A 281 -3.28 19.28 23.46
CA ASP A 281 -3.73 18.05 22.80
C ASP A 281 -4.49 17.15 23.80
N GLN A 282 -5.83 17.14 23.74
CA GLN A 282 -6.66 16.12 24.40
C GLN A 282 -7.14 15.10 23.36
N ARG A 283 -6.28 14.14 23.03
CA ARG A 283 -6.67 12.92 22.31
C ARG A 283 -7.50 12.02 23.21
N THR A 284 -8.82 12.22 23.21
CA THR A 284 -9.74 11.20 23.71
C THR A 284 -9.69 9.99 22.77
N GLN A 285 -9.16 8.87 23.27
CA GLN A 285 -9.19 7.60 22.57
C GLN A 285 -10.63 7.13 22.37
N LYS A 286 -11.13 7.22 21.12
CA LYS A 286 -12.35 6.52 20.71
C LYS A 286 -12.05 5.02 20.61
N LYS A 287 -12.09 4.33 21.76
CA LYS A 287 -12.24 2.88 21.80
C LYS A 287 -13.61 2.57 21.21
N ASN A 288 -13.66 1.68 20.22
CA ASN A 288 -14.89 1.22 19.60
C ASN A 288 -15.14 -0.22 20.07
N PRO A 289 -15.67 -0.45 21.31
CA PRO A 289 -15.94 -1.80 21.78
C PRO A 289 -17.32 -2.23 21.29
N ARG A 290 -17.48 -2.52 20.00
CA ARG A 290 -18.62 -3.34 19.58
C ARG A 290 -18.28 -4.80 19.87
N PHE A 291 -18.55 -5.22 21.10
CA PHE A 291 -18.62 -6.64 21.42
C PHE A 291 -19.68 -7.30 20.53
N PRO A 292 -19.43 -8.54 20.05
CA PRO A 292 -20.43 -9.30 19.32
C PRO A 292 -21.70 -9.41 20.14
N ILE A 293 -22.83 -8.95 19.59
CA ILE A 293 -24.13 -9.10 20.24
C ILE A 293 -24.46 -10.60 20.23
N PRO A 294 -24.70 -11.24 21.39
CA PRO A 294 -25.06 -12.64 21.44
C PRO A 294 -26.36 -12.89 20.66
N ARG A 295 -26.43 -14.04 19.98
CA ARG A 295 -27.48 -14.39 19.01
C ARG A 295 -28.90 -14.30 19.59
N GLU A 296 -29.05 -14.48 20.89
CA GLU A 296 -30.31 -14.46 21.63
C GLU A 296 -30.88 -13.04 21.80
N ALA A 297 -30.05 -12.00 21.73
CA ALA A 297 -30.48 -10.61 21.85
C ALA A 297 -31.05 -10.04 20.54
N TYR A 298 -31.10 -10.83 19.46
CA TYR A 298 -31.79 -10.42 18.25
C TYR A 298 -33.31 -10.52 18.46
N PRO A 299 -34.09 -9.46 18.21
CA PRO A 299 -35.54 -9.52 18.32
C PRO A 299 -36.09 -10.59 17.38
N GLN A 300 -36.72 -11.60 17.97
CA GLN A 300 -37.35 -12.71 17.24
C GLN A 300 -38.52 -12.16 16.44
N ARG A 301 -38.41 -12.21 15.11
CA ARG A 301 -39.47 -11.78 14.21
C ARG A 301 -40.58 -12.81 14.23
N ASN A 302 -41.61 -12.57 15.06
CA ASN A 302 -42.82 -13.38 15.08
C ASN A 302 -43.48 -13.33 13.69
N LYS A 303 -43.34 -14.41 12.94
CA LYS A 303 -44.10 -14.61 11.70
C LYS A 303 -45.52 -14.96 12.12
N ALA A 304 -46.42 -13.97 12.05
CA ALA A 304 -47.84 -14.22 12.10
C ALA A 304 -48.19 -15.22 10.99
N LYS A 305 -48.72 -16.39 11.36
CA LYS A 305 -49.28 -17.34 10.40
C LYS A 305 -50.52 -16.69 9.81
N ARG A 306 -50.49 -16.46 8.49
CA ARG A 306 -51.69 -16.24 7.69
C ARG A 306 -52.28 -17.58 7.31
#